data_AF-A0A3P7M7F5-F1
#
_entry.id   AF-A0A3P7M7F5-F1
#
_cell.length_a   1.000
_cell.length_b   1.000
_cell.length_c   1.000
_cell.angle_alpha   90.00
_cell.angle_beta   90.00
_cell.angle_gamma   90.00
#
_symmetry.space_group_name_H-M   'P 1'
#
loop_
_entity.id
_entity.type
_entity.pdbx_description
1 polymer ?
#
loop_
_entity_poly.entity_id
_entity_poly.type
_entity_poly.pdbx_seq_one_letter_code
_entity_poly.pdbx_strand_id
1 'polypeptide(L)'
;MENEIDINNTEAYRADLRRLALVEDLLLKNQGQAILTDWRKERDHLRFLTKVCFNKHFGSIFRSFHNPSYFSQRLGQYASMYTSSVTNLLALPLNHTCYPRRTPLPHEYL
;
A
#
# COMPACT_ATOMS: atom_id res chain seq x y z
N MET A 1 10.74 8.25 -3.62
CA MET A 1 9.63 8.38 -2.64
C MET A 1 8.54 9.31 -3.18
N GLU A 2 8.87 10.49 -3.72
CA GLU A 2 7.88 11.41 -4.33
C GLU A 2 7.01 10.74 -5.40
N ASN A 3 7.62 10.15 -6.43
CA ASN A 3 6.86 9.41 -7.46
C ASN A 3 5.93 8.32 -6.88
N GLU A 4 6.37 7.62 -5.83
CA GLU A 4 5.53 6.62 -5.16
C GLU A 4 4.33 7.26 -4.46
N ILE A 5 4.53 8.42 -3.81
CA ILE A 5 3.45 9.19 -3.19
C ILE A 5 2.47 9.69 -4.25
N ASP A 6 2.95 10.21 -5.37
CA ASP A 6 2.11 10.73 -6.45
C ASP A 6 1.22 9.64 -7.07
N ILE A 7 1.81 8.46 -7.34
CA ILE A 7 1.06 7.30 -7.82
C ILE A 7 0.01 6.87 -6.78
N ASN A 8 0.40 6.75 -5.50
CA ASN A 8 -0.54 6.39 -4.42
C ASN A 8 -1.68 7.41 -4.26
N ASN A 9 -1.44 8.68 -4.60
CA ASN A 9 -2.42 9.75 -4.50
C ASN A 9 -3.32 9.87 -5.74
N THR A 10 -3.00 9.18 -6.83
CA THR A 10 -3.81 9.18 -8.04
C THR A 10 -5.16 8.49 -7.81
N GLU A 11 -6.25 9.10 -8.27
CA GLU A 11 -7.60 8.56 -8.04
C GLU A 11 -7.80 7.20 -8.69
N ALA A 12 -7.22 6.97 -9.88
CA ALA A 12 -7.28 5.66 -10.55
C ALA A 12 -6.69 4.55 -9.67
N TYR A 13 -5.50 4.76 -9.10
CA TYR A 13 -4.85 3.78 -8.23
C TYR A 13 -5.66 3.53 -6.94
N ARG A 14 -6.24 4.58 -6.35
CA ARG A 14 -7.10 4.44 -5.17
C ARG A 14 -8.39 3.70 -5.49
N ALA A 15 -9.00 3.96 -6.65
CA ALA A 15 -10.19 3.26 -7.10
C ALA A 15 -9.90 1.77 -7.32
N ASP A 16 -8.79 1.43 -7.99
CA ASP A 16 -8.37 0.06 -8.24
C ASP A 16 -8.11 -0.69 -6.93
N LEU A 17 -7.44 -0.07 -5.95
CA LEU A 17 -7.23 -0.66 -4.63
C LEU A 17 -8.54 -0.91 -3.87
N ARG A 18 -9.48 0.05 -3.89
CA ARG A 18 -10.79 -0.14 -3.24
C ARG A 18 -11.55 -1.29 -3.90
N ARG A 19 -11.53 -1.36 -5.23
CA ARG A 19 -12.16 -2.45 -5.98
C ARG A 19 -11.51 -3.79 -5.67
N LEU A 20 -10.18 -3.85 -5.61
CA LEU A 20 -9.43 -5.06 -5.28
C LEU A 20 -9.80 -5.57 -3.88
N ALA A 21 -9.85 -4.70 -2.88
CA ALA A 21 -10.23 -5.05 -1.52
C ALA A 21 -11.68 -5.60 -1.44
N LEU A 22 -12.60 -4.97 -2.18
CA LEU A 22 -13.99 -5.44 -2.26
C LEU A 22 -14.08 -6.83 -2.91
N VAL A 23 -13.37 -7.06 -4.02
CA VAL A 23 -13.37 -8.36 -4.70
C VAL A 23 -12.74 -9.45 -3.82
N GLU A 24 -11.67 -9.14 -3.09
CA GLU A 24 -11.05 -10.08 -2.14
C GLU A 24 -12.01 -10.45 -0.99
N ASP A 25 -12.75 -9.48 -0.43
CA ASP A 25 -13.78 -9.74 0.58
C ASP A 25 -14.95 -10.59 0.05
N LEU A 26 -15.44 -10.29 -1.15
CA LEU A 26 -16.50 -11.07 -1.80
C LEU A 26 -16.08 -12.52 -2.09
N LEU A 27 -14.84 -12.72 -2.53
CA LEU A 27 -14.26 -14.05 -2.76
C LEU A 27 -14.09 -14.85 -1.46
N LEU A 28 -13.75 -14.19 -0.35
CA LEU A 28 -13.67 -14.86 0.95
C LEU A 28 -15.05 -15.33 1.44
N LYS A 29 -16.09 -14.52 1.21
CA LYS A 29 -17.47 -14.80 1.63
C LYS A 29 -18.18 -15.85 0.76
N ASN A 30 -17.79 -16.00 -0.50
CA ASN A 30 -18.46 -16.86 -1.47
C ASN A 30 -17.48 -17.87 -2.07
N GLN A 31 -17.49 -19.14 -1.63
CA GLN A 31 -16.50 -20.16 -2.03
C GLN A 31 -17.02 -21.21 -3.04
N GLY A 32 -18.30 -21.15 -3.47
CA GLY A 32 -18.95 -22.25 -4.21
C GLY A 32 -19.69 -21.91 -5.52
N GLN A 33 -19.53 -20.72 -6.10
CA GLN A 33 -20.33 -20.26 -7.26
C GLN A 33 -19.50 -20.14 -8.55
N ALA A 34 -20.13 -20.35 -9.71
CA ALA A 34 -19.48 -20.21 -11.03
C ALA A 34 -18.91 -18.79 -11.29
N ILE A 35 -19.52 -17.77 -10.68
CA ILE A 35 -19.14 -16.36 -10.74
C ILE A 35 -17.72 -16.11 -10.17
N LEU A 36 -17.19 -17.04 -9.37
CA LEU A 36 -15.85 -16.91 -8.77
C LEU A 36 -14.72 -16.92 -9.79
N THR A 37 -14.94 -17.52 -10.95
CA THR A 37 -13.93 -17.52 -12.01
C THR A 37 -13.69 -16.11 -12.55
N ASP A 38 -14.76 -15.34 -12.75
CA ASP A 38 -14.68 -13.96 -13.25
C ASP A 38 -14.12 -13.01 -12.19
N TRP A 39 -14.54 -13.15 -10.92
CA TRP A 39 -13.98 -12.35 -9.83
C TRP A 39 -12.49 -12.65 -9.57
N ARG A 40 -12.04 -13.90 -9.76
CA ARG A 40 -10.62 -14.24 -9.70
C ARG A 40 -9.83 -13.58 -10.83
N LYS A 41 -10.36 -13.58 -12.06
CA LYS A 41 -9.75 -12.87 -13.20
C LYS A 41 -9.69 -11.36 -12.95
N GLU A 42 -10.77 -10.77 -12.44
CA GLU A 42 -10.82 -9.35 -12.10
C GLU A 42 -9.78 -9.01 -11.02
N ARG A 43 -9.69 -9.81 -9.95
CA ARG A 43 -8.67 -9.65 -8.91
C ARG A 43 -7.26 -9.69 -9.50
N ASP A 44 -6.97 -10.67 -10.35
CA ASP A 44 -5.63 -10.82 -10.94
C ASP A 44 -5.31 -9.66 -11.90
N HIS A 45 -6.30 -9.14 -12.61
CA HIS A 45 -6.17 -7.94 -13.42
C HIS A 45 -5.88 -6.69 -12.57
N LEU A 46 -6.64 -6.47 -11.50
CA LEU A 46 -6.44 -5.34 -10.58
C LEU A 46 -5.08 -5.42 -9.86
N ARG A 47 -4.65 -6.63 -9.47
CA ARG A 47 -3.31 -6.89 -8.93
C ARG A 47 -2.21 -6.55 -9.93
N PHE A 48 -2.42 -6.82 -11.21
CA PHE A 48 -1.49 -6.43 -12.27
C PHE A 48 -1.45 -4.91 -12.42
N LEU A 49 -2.61 -4.25 -12.59
CA LEU A 49 -2.71 -2.80 -12.76
C LEU A 49 -2.02 -2.05 -11.62
N THR A 50 -2.42 -2.34 -10.38
CA THR A 50 -1.85 -1.70 -9.18
C THR A 50 -0.35 -1.94 -9.01
N LYS A 51 0.20 -3.05 -9.54
CA LYS A 51 1.65 -3.31 -9.54
C LYS A 51 2.37 -2.47 -10.60
N VAL A 52 1.85 -2.44 -11.83
CA VAL A 52 2.57 -1.82 -12.96
C VAL A 52 2.50 -0.29 -12.97
N CYS A 53 1.59 0.32 -12.19
CA CYS A 53 1.56 1.77 -11.98
C CYS A 53 2.88 2.33 -11.40
N PHE A 54 3.65 1.49 -10.70
CA PHE A 54 4.99 1.83 -10.19
C PHE A 54 6.06 1.41 -11.20
N ASN A 55 6.99 0.54 -10.80
CA ASN A 55 7.91 -0.08 -11.71
C ASN A 55 7.26 -1.31 -12.37
N LYS A 56 7.24 -1.35 -13.71
CA LYS A 56 6.64 -2.47 -14.47
C LYS A 56 7.21 -3.87 -14.12
N HIS A 57 8.46 -3.94 -13.67
CA HIS A 57 9.11 -5.20 -13.31
C HIS A 57 8.97 -5.52 -11.81
N PHE A 58 9.30 -4.54 -10.95
CA PHE A 58 9.42 -4.75 -9.51
C PHE A 58 8.20 -4.30 -8.69
N GLY A 59 7.33 -3.48 -9.25
CA GLY A 59 6.24 -2.85 -8.52
C GLY A 59 6.72 -1.72 -7.61
N SER A 60 6.00 -1.50 -6.51
CA SER A 60 6.37 -0.52 -5.49
C SER A 60 7.59 -1.00 -4.70
N ILE A 61 8.51 -0.08 -4.39
CA ILE A 61 9.63 -0.36 -3.48
C ILE A 61 9.14 -0.65 -2.06
N PHE A 62 7.97 -0.13 -1.68
CA PHE A 62 7.50 -0.18 -0.30
C PHE A 62 6.60 -1.39 0.00
N ARG A 63 6.00 -2.02 -1.01
CA ARG A 63 5.02 -3.09 -0.78
C ARG A 63 4.84 -4.03 -1.95
N SER A 64 4.42 -5.25 -1.61
CA SER A 64 3.95 -6.27 -2.55
C SER A 64 2.55 -6.71 -2.14
N PHE A 65 1.54 -6.40 -2.95
CA PHE A 65 0.13 -6.63 -2.65
C PHE A 65 -0.31 -5.99 -1.33
N HIS A 66 -0.54 -6.77 -0.28
CA HIS A 66 -0.96 -6.31 1.05
C HIS A 66 0.23 -6.03 1.97
N ASN A 67 1.37 -6.63 1.68
CA ASN A 67 2.48 -6.76 2.62
C ASN A 67 3.57 -5.70 2.39
N PRO A 68 4.18 -5.16 3.46
CA PRO A 68 5.36 -4.31 3.32
C PRO A 68 6.51 -5.12 2.70
N SER A 69 7.28 -4.48 1.82
CA SER A 69 8.49 -5.09 1.26
C SER A 69 9.57 -5.27 2.34
N TYR A 70 10.60 -6.07 2.04
CA TYR A 70 11.78 -6.16 2.89
C TYR A 70 12.43 -4.78 3.10
N PHE A 71 12.47 -3.95 2.06
CA PHE A 71 12.97 -2.58 2.17
C PHE A 71 12.17 -1.76 3.19
N SER A 72 10.83 -1.80 3.14
CA SER A 72 9.98 -1.11 4.11
C SER A 72 10.18 -1.59 5.54
N GLN A 73 10.33 -2.90 5.73
CA GLN A 73 10.59 -3.47 7.05
C GLN A 73 11.93 -2.97 7.61
N ARG A 74 12.99 -2.97 6.80
CA ARG A 74 14.29 -2.43 7.20
C ARG A 74 14.19 -0.93 7.47
N LEU A 75 13.53 -0.17 6.61
CA LEU A 75 13.34 1.26 6.81
C LEU A 75 12.67 1.57 8.16
N GLY A 76 11.61 0.84 8.51
CA GLY A 76 10.93 0.99 9.80
C GLY A 76 11.75 0.54 11.02
N GLN A 77 12.76 -0.31 10.84
CA GLN A 77 13.66 -0.74 11.92
C GLN A 77 14.81 0.24 12.16
N TYR A 78 15.36 0.83 11.10
CA TYR A 78 16.60 1.62 11.19
C TYR A 78 16.38 3.12 11.16
N ALA A 79 15.26 3.60 10.63
CA ALA A 79 14.98 5.03 10.53
C ALA A 79 13.80 5.40 11.42
N SER A 80 14.03 6.29 12.40
CA SER A 80 12.95 6.88 13.19
C SER A 80 12.07 7.83 12.35
N MET A 81 12.66 8.43 11.31
CA MET A 81 11.97 9.25 10.32
C MET A 81 12.62 9.05 8.96
N TYR A 82 11.82 9.11 7.89
CA TYR A 82 12.28 9.09 6.52
C TYR A 82 11.49 10.11 5.68
N THR A 83 12.16 10.70 4.69
CA THR A 83 11.59 11.68 3.75
C THR A 83 12.20 11.46 2.36
N SER A 84 11.64 12.08 1.32
CA SER A 84 12.22 12.02 -0.03
C SER A 84 13.54 12.77 -0.16
N SER A 85 13.67 13.89 0.56
CA SER A 85 14.85 14.74 0.62
C SER A 85 15.05 15.29 2.03
N VAL A 86 16.31 15.52 2.40
CA VAL A 86 16.69 16.16 3.68
C VAL A 86 16.11 17.58 3.77
N THR A 87 15.97 18.28 2.64
CA THR A 87 15.39 19.63 2.60
C THR A 87 13.96 19.69 3.13
N ASN A 88 13.22 18.57 3.09
CA ASN A 88 11.86 18.51 3.63
C ASN A 88 11.84 18.73 5.16
N LEU A 89 12.94 18.43 5.84
CA LEU A 89 13.08 18.67 7.28
C LEU A 89 13.22 20.16 7.62
N LEU A 90 13.63 21.00 6.65
CA LEU A 90 13.72 22.45 6.85
C LEU A 90 12.35 23.10 7.00
N ALA A 91 11.28 22.42 6.59
CA ALA A 91 9.91 22.88 6.81
C ALA A 91 9.43 22.65 8.26
N LEU A 92 10.18 21.88 9.07
CA LEU A 92 9.85 21.63 10.47
C LEU A 92 10.57 22.64 11.39
N PRO A 93 9.90 23.13 12.46
CA PRO A 93 10.55 23.89 13.51
C PRO A 93 11.71 23.13 14.17
N LEU A 94 12.73 23.84 14.64
CA LEU A 94 13.89 23.23 15.33
C LEU A 94 13.52 22.48 16.62
N ASN A 95 12.42 22.88 17.27
CA ASN A 95 11.88 22.25 18.47
C ASN A 95 10.72 21.29 18.20
N HIS A 96 10.56 20.84 16.94
CA HIS A 96 9.46 19.97 16.56
C HIS A 96 9.61 18.57 17.17
N THR A 97 8.56 18.09 17.83
CA THR A 97 8.48 16.72 18.35
C THR A 97 7.57 15.89 17.44
N CYS A 98 8.11 14.79 16.90
CA CYS A 98 7.37 13.90 16.01
C CYS A 98 6.70 12.78 16.79
N TYR A 99 5.38 12.63 16.63
CA TYR A 99 4.62 11.54 17.23
C TYR A 99 4.22 10.52 16.15
N PRO A 100 4.80 9.32 16.14
CA PRO A 100 4.41 8.29 15.18
C PRO A 100 2.96 7.85 15.44
N ARG A 101 2.24 7.54 14.36
CA ARG A 101 0.90 6.94 14.46
C ARG A 101 1.03 5.54 15.05
N ARG A 102 0.16 5.20 16.00
CA ARG A 102 0.06 3.84 16.53
C ARG A 102 -0.46 2.91 15.43
N THR A 103 0.26 1.83 15.17
CA THR A 103 -0.22 0.73 14.31
C THR A 103 -0.90 -0.29 15.19
N PRO A 104 -2.23 -0.44 15.09
CA PRO A 104 -2.95 -1.40 15.92
C PRO A 104 -2.64 -2.83 15.52
N LEU A 105 -2.61 -3.71 16.51
CA LEU A 105 -2.43 -5.15 16.29
C LEU A 105 -3.75 -5.79 15.85
N PRO A 106 -3.73 -6.92 15.11
CA PRO A 106 -4.94 -7.53 14.56
C PRO A 106 -6.04 -7.84 15.61
N HIS A 107 -5.66 -8.12 16.86
CA HIS A 107 -6.58 -8.43 17.94
C HIS A 107 -7.10 -7.18 18.69
N GLU A 108 -6.65 -5.97 18.35
CA GLU A 108 -7.14 -4.73 18.96
C GLU A 108 -8.46 -4.24 18.35
N TYR A 109 -8.90 -4.85 17.24
CA TYR A 109 -10.14 -4.50 16.54
C TYR A 109 -11.36 -5.34 16.97
N LEU A 110 -11.31 -5.94 18.18
CA LEU A 110 -12.42 -6.67 18.79
C LEU A 110 -13.48 -5.73 19.37
#